data_AF-A0A182E5L5-F1
#
_entry.id   AF-A0A182E5L5-F1
#
_cell.length_a   1.000
_cell.length_b   1.000
_cell.length_c   1.000
_cell.angle_alpha   90.00
_cell.angle_beta   90.00
_cell.angle_gamma   90.00
#
_symmetry.space_group_name_H-M   'P 1'
#
loop_
_entity.id
_entity.type
_entity.pdbx_description
1 polymer ?
#
loop_
_entity_poly.entity_id
_entity_poly.type
_entity_poly.pdbx_seq_one_letter_code
_entity_poly.pdbx_strand_id
1 'polypeptide(L)'
;MTYRLGHHSTSDDSSAYRHSEEVNTWHQKDNPIVRFRIILENKGWWSNEEDITYQKNIRKEVMEAFLNAEKVPKPNILSMFDDVYKEMPKILQEQRDELVEHLNKYGKYYPMKNFEGS
;
A
#
# COMPACT_ATOMS: atom_id res chain seq x y z
N MET A 1 -18.15 15.02 8.97
CA MET A 1 -18.57 14.24 7.78
C MET A 1 -17.43 14.28 6.76
N THR A 2 -17.25 13.23 5.95
CA THR A 2 -16.21 13.13 4.90
C THR A 2 -16.74 12.35 3.70
N TYR A 3 -16.01 12.33 2.58
CA TYR A 3 -16.42 11.66 1.34
C TYR A 3 -15.27 10.87 0.68
N ARG A 4 -15.55 9.62 0.26
CA ARG A 4 -14.59 8.78 -0.48
C ARG A 4 -14.63 9.13 -1.97
N LEU A 5 -13.74 10.01 -2.39
CA LEU A 5 -13.66 10.46 -3.79
C LEU A 5 -13.35 9.30 -4.75
N GLY A 6 -12.38 8.45 -4.40
CA GLY A 6 -12.04 7.27 -5.20
C GLY A 6 -13.09 6.15 -5.14
N HIS A 7 -12.82 5.10 -5.91
CA HIS A 7 -13.52 3.83 -5.80
C HIS A 7 -13.31 3.18 -4.43
N HIS A 8 -14.06 2.12 -4.12
CA HIS A 8 -13.91 1.41 -2.87
C HIS A 8 -12.55 0.76 -2.72
N SER A 9 -12.08 0.15 -3.81
CA SER A 9 -10.79 -0.53 -3.92
C SER A 9 -10.42 -0.63 -5.40
N THR A 10 -9.28 -1.26 -5.71
CA THR A 10 -8.88 -1.57 -7.08
C THR A 10 -9.78 -2.63 -7.76
N SER A 11 -10.66 -3.30 -6.99
CA SER A 11 -11.60 -4.30 -7.49
C SER A 11 -13.03 -3.76 -7.67
N ASP A 12 -13.24 -2.46 -7.45
CA ASP A 12 -14.55 -1.83 -7.46
C ASP A 12 -14.62 -0.72 -8.52
N ASP A 13 -15.72 -0.69 -9.28
CA ASP A 13 -16.08 0.44 -10.12
C ASP A 13 -17.29 1.16 -9.54
N SER A 14 -17.01 2.26 -8.83
CA SER A 14 -18.06 3.04 -8.20
C SER A 14 -18.96 3.80 -9.16
N SER A 15 -18.58 3.97 -10.44
CA SER A 15 -19.42 4.64 -11.42
C SER A 15 -20.69 3.84 -11.73
N ALA A 16 -20.67 2.53 -11.45
CA ALA A 16 -21.83 1.66 -11.57
C ALA A 16 -22.97 1.99 -10.59
N TYR A 17 -22.68 2.67 -9.48
CA TYR A 17 -23.67 2.90 -8.41
C TYR A 17 -23.61 4.30 -7.78
N ARG A 18 -22.76 5.21 -8.28
CA ARG A 18 -22.72 6.62 -7.86
C ARG A 18 -22.72 7.54 -9.06
N HIS A 19 -23.45 8.64 -8.96
CA HIS A 19 -23.45 9.66 -9.99
C HIS A 19 -22.15 10.48 -9.94
N SER A 20 -21.57 10.74 -11.11
CA SER A 20 -20.34 11.54 -11.24
C SER A 20 -20.49 12.96 -10.70
N GLU A 21 -21.69 13.53 -10.79
CA GLU A 21 -22.00 14.89 -10.31
C GLU A 21 -21.88 15.02 -8.78
N GLU A 22 -22.30 13.99 -8.04
CA GLU A 22 -22.12 13.93 -6.58
C GLU A 22 -20.62 13.94 -6.25
N VAL A 23 -19.85 13.03 -6.86
CA VAL A 23 -18.40 12.93 -6.63
C VAL A 23 -17.70 14.25 -6.95
N ASN A 24 -18.05 14.89 -8.06
CA ASN A 24 -17.46 16.16 -8.47
C ASN A 24 -17.81 17.30 -7.49
N THR A 25 -19.03 17.31 -6.94
CA THR A 25 -19.44 18.30 -5.93
C THR A 25 -18.51 18.25 -4.72
N TRP A 26 -18.24 17.05 -4.20
CA TRP A 26 -17.31 16.86 -3.09
C TRP A 26 -15.87 17.19 -3.47
N HIS A 27 -15.43 16.78 -4.67
CA HIS A 27 -14.08 17.06 -5.15
C HIS A 27 -13.77 18.56 -5.24
N GLN A 28 -14.72 19.35 -5.75
CA GLN A 28 -14.51 20.78 -6.00
C GLN A 28 -14.84 21.66 -4.79
N LYS A 29 -15.92 21.35 -4.06
CA LYS A 29 -16.44 22.24 -3.00
C LYS A 29 -15.91 21.92 -1.61
N ASP A 30 -15.63 20.64 -1.31
CA ASP A 30 -15.24 20.22 0.03
C ASP A 30 -14.00 19.31 0.01
N ASN A 31 -12.93 19.82 -0.60
CA ASN A 31 -11.62 19.19 -0.55
C ASN A 31 -10.80 19.74 0.63
N PRO A 32 -10.40 18.90 1.61
CA PRO A 32 -9.70 19.36 2.80
C PRO A 32 -8.33 19.98 2.50
N ILE A 33 -7.61 19.49 1.48
CA ILE A 33 -6.31 20.00 1.08
C ILE A 33 -6.46 21.42 0.54
N VAL A 34 -7.40 21.64 -0.38
CA VAL A 34 -7.67 22.96 -0.96
C VAL A 34 -8.14 23.95 0.10
N ARG A 35 -9.08 23.52 0.97
CA ARG A 35 -9.60 24.36 2.05
C ARG A 35 -8.48 24.82 2.99
N PHE A 36 -7.59 23.92 3.38
CA PHE A 36 -6.49 24.27 4.28
C PHE A 36 -5.43 25.12 3.58
N ARG A 37 -5.09 24.82 2.33
CA ARG A 37 -4.16 25.63 1.53
C ARG A 37 -4.60 27.10 1.46
N ILE A 38 -5.88 27.36 1.16
CA ILE A 38 -6.43 28.72 1.12
C ILE A 38 -6.24 29.44 2.47
N ILE A 39 -6.43 28.75 3.60
CA ILE A 39 -6.22 29.33 4.93
C ILE A 39 -4.74 29.71 5.15
N LEU A 40 -3.81 28.86 4.70
CA LEU A 40 -2.38 29.10 4.83
C LEU A 40 -1.91 30.25 3.92
N GLU A 41 -2.36 30.27 2.67
CA GLU A 41 -2.07 31.34 1.70
C GLU A 41 -2.59 32.69 2.20
N ASN A 42 -3.82 32.75 2.71
CA ASN A 42 -4.38 33.97 3.30
C ASN A 42 -3.60 34.49 4.52
N LYS A 43 -2.86 33.62 5.21
CA LYS A 43 -1.99 33.95 6.33
C LYS A 43 -0.55 34.24 5.91
N GLY A 44 -0.21 34.07 4.63
CA GLY A 44 1.16 34.18 4.12
C GLY A 44 2.09 33.07 4.62
N TRP A 45 1.54 31.92 5.05
CA TRP A 45 2.30 30.77 5.54
C TRP A 45 2.58 29.73 4.46
N TRP A 46 2.02 29.91 3.27
CA TRP A 46 2.19 29.04 2.12
C TRP A 46 2.06 29.84 0.83
N SER A 47 2.76 29.40 -0.20
CA SER A 47 2.76 29.98 -1.54
C SER A 47 2.66 28.89 -2.60
N ASN A 48 2.31 29.30 -3.82
CA ASN A 48 2.22 28.38 -4.95
C ASN A 48 3.61 27.82 -5.32
N GLU A 49 4.67 28.61 -5.19
CA GLU A 49 6.06 28.17 -5.40
C GLU A 49 6.46 27.10 -4.38
N GLU A 50 6.11 27.28 -3.11
CA GLU A 50 6.30 26.27 -2.05
C GLU A 50 5.49 25.00 -2.34
N ASP A 51 4.23 25.12 -2.77
CA ASP A 51 3.36 23.98 -3.10
C ASP A 51 3.95 23.11 -4.22
N ILE A 52 4.39 23.74 -5.32
CA ILE A 52 5.01 23.05 -6.46
C ILE A 52 6.31 22.36 -6.04
N THR A 53 7.14 23.06 -5.27
CA THR A 53 8.41 22.52 -4.77
C THR A 53 8.17 21.33 -3.84
N TYR A 54 7.21 21.46 -2.92
CA TYR A 54 6.83 20.40 -1.99
C TYR A 54 6.29 19.17 -2.72
N GLN A 55 5.35 19.34 -3.65
CA GLN A 55 4.81 18.23 -4.44
C GLN A 55 5.91 17.49 -5.22
N LYS A 56 6.88 18.21 -5.80
CA LYS A 56 8.02 17.62 -6.50
C LYS A 56 8.87 16.77 -5.56
N ASN A 57 9.17 17.27 -4.37
CA ASN A 57 9.97 16.57 -3.38
C ASN A 57 9.25 15.32 -2.86
N ILE A 58 7.97 15.44 -2.48
CA ILE A 58 7.16 14.30 -2.05
C ILE A 58 7.05 13.24 -3.15
N ARG A 59 6.86 13.64 -4.42
CA ARG A 59 6.86 12.68 -5.53
C ARG A 59 8.18 11.93 -5.63
N LYS A 60 9.31 12.61 -5.47
CA LYS A 60 10.62 11.99 -5.46
C LYS A 60 10.75 10.98 -4.31
N GLU A 61 10.38 11.37 -3.10
CA GLU A 61 10.43 10.51 -1.91
C GLU A 61 9.55 9.25 -2.07
N VAL A 62 8.33 9.40 -2.57
CA VAL A 62 7.43 8.27 -2.84
C VAL A 62 8.02 7.32 -3.87
N MET A 63 8.61 7.85 -4.95
CA MET A 63 9.26 7.01 -5.98
C MET A 63 10.50 6.29 -5.44
N GLU A 64 11.32 6.96 -4.63
CA GLU A 64 12.46 6.33 -3.98
C GLU A 64 12.03 5.21 -3.04
N ALA A 65 11.01 5.44 -2.20
CA ALA A 65 10.44 4.43 -1.32
C ALA A 65 9.86 3.25 -2.11
N PHE A 66 9.14 3.51 -3.19
CA PHE A 66 8.59 2.48 -4.08
C PHE A 66 9.70 1.61 -4.68
N LEU A 67 10.73 2.23 -5.27
CA LEU A 67 11.85 1.51 -5.89
C LEU A 67 12.69 0.73 -4.87
N ASN A 68 12.77 1.22 -3.63
CA ASN A 68 13.41 0.48 -2.54
C ASN A 68 12.58 -0.72 -2.14
N ALA A 69 11.26 -0.57 -2.01
CA ALA A 69 10.34 -1.66 -1.68
C ALA A 69 10.33 -2.76 -2.75
N GLU A 70 10.39 -2.42 -4.05
CA GLU A 70 10.45 -3.42 -5.14
C GLU A 70 11.71 -4.31 -5.12
N LYS A 71 12.80 -3.82 -4.52
CA LYS A 71 14.05 -4.58 -4.38
C LYS A 71 14.03 -5.53 -3.18
N VAL A 72 13.11 -5.33 -2.24
CA VAL A 72 13.01 -6.19 -1.07
C VAL A 72 12.45 -7.54 -1.52
N PRO A 73 13.17 -8.65 -1.31
CA PRO A 73 12.61 -9.98 -1.56
C PRO A 73 11.36 -10.20 -0.72
N LYS A 74 10.49 -11.09 -1.17
CA LYS A 74 9.35 -11.55 -0.37
C LYS A 74 9.87 -12.18 0.93
N PRO A 75 9.14 -12.08 2.06
CA PRO A 75 9.52 -12.74 3.31
C PRO A 75 9.79 -14.22 3.08
N ASN A 76 10.63 -14.84 3.92
CA ASN A 76 10.87 -16.29 3.83
C ASN A 76 9.55 -17.06 3.78
N ILE A 77 9.44 -18.05 2.90
CA ILE A 77 8.17 -18.79 2.69
C ILE A 77 7.66 -19.45 3.99
N LEU A 78 8.55 -19.84 4.90
CA LEU A 78 8.20 -20.46 6.17
C LEU A 78 7.62 -19.48 7.19
N SER A 79 7.74 -18.17 6.95
CA SER A 79 7.10 -17.14 7.80
C SER A 79 5.58 -17.22 7.79
N MET A 80 4.97 -17.93 6.84
CA MET A 80 3.52 -18.16 6.83
C MET A 80 3.02 -18.95 8.05
N PHE A 81 3.91 -19.67 8.74
CA PHE A 81 3.58 -20.44 9.95
C PHE A 81 3.84 -19.65 11.24
N ASP A 82 4.62 -18.58 11.16
CA ASP A 82 4.96 -17.75 12.31
C ASP A 82 3.76 -16.86 12.70
N ASP A 83 3.76 -16.34 13.93
CA ASP A 83 2.76 -15.40 14.48
C ASP A 83 1.28 -15.87 14.50
N VAL A 84 0.99 -17.14 14.13
CA VAL A 84 -0.36 -17.74 14.28
C VAL A 84 -0.74 -17.90 15.76
N TYR A 85 0.24 -18.32 16.57
CA TYR A 85 0.16 -18.41 18.03
C TYR A 85 1.43 -17.81 18.62
N LYS A 86 1.39 -17.44 19.92
CA LYS A 86 2.59 -16.99 20.64
C LYS A 86 3.73 -18.01 20.56
N GLU A 87 3.39 -19.29 20.69
CA GLU A 87 4.30 -20.42 20.51
C GLU A 87 3.69 -21.36 19.49
N MET A 88 4.48 -21.74 18.48
CA MET A 88 4.01 -22.62 17.40
C MET A 88 3.64 -23.99 17.97
N PRO A 89 2.36 -24.42 17.89
CA PRO A 89 1.96 -25.74 18.35
C PRO A 89 2.61 -26.82 17.47
N LYS A 90 2.81 -28.00 18.05
CA LYS A 90 3.49 -29.13 17.37
C LYS A 90 2.94 -29.43 15.98
N ILE A 91 1.62 -29.39 15.82
CA ILE A 91 0.96 -29.67 14.54
C ILE A 91 1.33 -28.65 13.45
N LEU A 92 1.53 -27.37 13.80
CA LEU A 92 1.99 -26.36 12.84
C LEU A 92 3.48 -26.52 12.53
N GLN A 93 4.27 -26.96 13.51
CA GLN A 93 5.67 -27.32 13.32
C GLN A 93 5.82 -28.47 12.31
N GLU A 94 5.01 -29.52 12.46
CA GLU A 94 4.97 -30.66 11.54
C GLU A 94 4.61 -30.20 10.11
N GLN A 95 3.58 -29.35 9.94
CA GLN A 95 3.21 -28.78 8.63
C GLN A 95 4.32 -27.92 8.02
N ARG A 96 5.02 -27.14 8.85
CA ARG A 96 6.15 -26.32 8.43
C ARG A 96 7.29 -27.20 7.90
N ASP A 97 7.61 -28.29 8.60
CA ASP A 97 8.65 -29.23 8.21
C ASP A 97 8.26 -30.00 6.93
N GLU A 98 6.99 -30.41 6.78
CA GLU A 98 6.46 -31.00 5.56
C GLU A 98 6.63 -30.06 4.34
N LEU A 99 6.40 -28.75 4.50
CA LEU A 99 6.63 -27.78 3.43
C LEU A 99 8.11 -27.70 3.05
N VAL A 100 9.02 -27.77 4.03
CA VAL A 100 10.47 -27.79 3.77
C VAL A 100 10.83 -29.02 2.93
N GLU A 101 10.36 -30.20 3.29
CA GLU A 101 10.59 -31.42 2.51
C GLU A 101 10.01 -31.33 1.09
N HIS A 102 8.81 -30.78 0.96
CA HIS A 102 8.17 -30.56 -0.34
C HIS A 102 8.98 -29.62 -1.23
N LEU A 103 9.46 -28.50 -0.70
CA LEU A 103 10.27 -27.55 -1.46
C LEU A 103 11.65 -28.10 -1.80
N ASN A 104 12.25 -28.93 -0.95
CA ASN A 104 13.49 -29.64 -1.29
C ASN A 104 13.31 -30.57 -2.50
N LYS A 105 12.16 -31.23 -2.61
CA LYS A 105 11.87 -32.18 -3.70
C LYS A 105 11.32 -31.50 -4.96
N TYR A 106 10.50 -30.46 -4.81
CA TYR A 106 9.70 -29.87 -5.87
C TYR A 106 9.92 -28.37 -6.07
N GLY A 107 10.90 -27.76 -5.39
CA GLY A 107 11.13 -26.31 -5.37
C GLY A 107 11.33 -25.68 -6.75
N LYS A 108 11.80 -26.45 -7.74
CA LYS A 108 11.92 -25.99 -9.14
C LYS A 108 10.60 -25.55 -9.79
N TYR A 109 9.47 -25.97 -9.24
CA TYR A 109 8.12 -25.60 -9.70
C TYR A 109 7.56 -24.36 -8.99
N TYR A 110 8.31 -23.78 -8.05
CA TYR A 110 7.91 -22.62 -7.26
C TYR A 110 8.83 -21.42 -7.53
N PRO A 111 8.33 -20.17 -7.42
CA PRO A 111 9.12 -18.97 -7.67
C PRO A 111 10.02 -18.60 -6.48
N MET A 112 10.84 -19.56 -6.02
CA MET A 112 11.62 -19.43 -4.78
C MET A 112 12.63 -18.29 -4.82
N LYS A 113 13.19 -17.95 -6.00
CA LYS A 113 14.18 -16.87 -6.19
C LYS A 113 13.73 -15.48 -5.71
N ASN A 114 12.43 -15.29 -5.50
CA ASN A 114 11.86 -14.02 -5.06
C ASN A 114 11.69 -13.96 -3.54
N PHE A 115 12.00 -15.01 -2.79
CA PHE A 115 11.79 -15.13 -1.34
C PHE A 115 13.14 -15.05 -0.60
N GLU A 116 13.15 -14.50 0.61
CA GLU A 116 14.32 -14.48 1.48
C GLU A 116 14.78 -15.88 1.87
N GLY A 117 16.09 -16.12 1.83
CA GLY A 117 16.69 -17.42 2.22
C GLY A 117 16.41 -18.57 1.25
N SER A 118 15.95 -18.26 0.03
CA SER A 118 15.82 -19.20 -1.09
C SER A 118 17.16 -19.67 -1.65
#